data_AF-L1IWN3-F1
#
_entry.id   AF-L1IWN3-F1
#
_cell.length_a   1.000
_cell.length_b   1.000
_cell.length_c   1.000
_cell.angle_alpha   90.00
_cell.angle_beta   90.00
_cell.angle_gamma   90.00
#
_symmetry.space_group_name_H-M   'P 1'
#
loop_
_entity.id
_entity.type
_entity.pdbx_description
1 polymer ?
#
loop_
_entity_poly.entity_id
_entity_poly.type
_entity_poly.pdbx_seq_one_letter_code
_entity_poly.pdbx_strand_id
1 'polypeptide(L)'
;MSGNNWGGGAGWDERNWDAVRQQEQKKQEILVKASQNSEKIRQMVRQTDQTRQVAGETLTVLDQQSEQLKRMHGEVDKIEANLNFADRTIRGMESIWGSFKNYMTKGNVKSSRPRAEAEAEKLDQNRSARQSGSTGRNLADSFNARANNQQKEYASDWKGKLQKLEDQQENDLDDLSRMVGELKAMGKDMGTTLDSQTKSIERLSDRTDAVDSRLAKSNIRVKKMLG
;
A
#
# COMPACT_ATOMS: atom_id res chain seq x y z
N MET A 1 -70.98 44.23 54.04
CA MET A 1 -69.63 43.71 54.34
C MET A 1 -69.65 42.25 53.91
N SER A 2 -69.12 41.87 52.74
CA SER A 2 -67.70 41.93 52.31
C SER A 2 -66.87 40.86 53.04
N GLY A 3 -66.35 39.83 52.37
CA GLY A 3 -66.51 39.47 50.95
C GLY A 3 -65.95 38.07 50.63
N ASN A 4 -66.23 37.56 49.42
CA ASN A 4 -65.84 36.20 49.03
C ASN A 4 -64.35 36.13 48.65
N ASN A 5 -63.58 35.33 49.39
CA ASN A 5 -62.15 35.12 49.14
C ASN A 5 -61.90 34.18 47.94
N TRP A 6 -61.70 34.75 46.76
CA TRP A 6 -61.15 34.06 45.59
C TRP A 6 -59.64 34.33 45.49
N GLY A 7 -58.80 33.39 45.92
CA GLY A 7 -57.34 33.57 45.92
C GLY A 7 -56.58 32.29 46.24
N GLY A 8 -56.45 31.39 45.26
CA GLY A 8 -55.89 30.05 45.52
C GLY A 8 -55.48 29.26 44.26
N GLY A 9 -54.89 29.92 43.26
CA GLY A 9 -54.53 29.25 41.99
C GLY A 9 -53.51 30.01 41.14
N ALA A 10 -52.23 30.02 41.56
CA ALA A 10 -51.14 30.66 40.81
C ALA A 10 -49.75 30.02 41.05
N GLY A 11 -49.69 28.70 41.33
CA GLY A 11 -48.44 28.03 41.78
C GLY A 11 -47.92 26.89 40.89
N TRP A 12 -48.64 26.53 39.82
CA TRP A 12 -48.42 25.30 39.05
C TRP A 12 -47.92 25.54 37.61
N ASP A 13 -48.25 26.67 36.99
CA ASP A 13 -47.84 26.98 35.61
C ASP A 13 -46.34 27.23 35.47
N GLU A 14 -45.81 28.23 36.16
CA GLU A 14 -44.51 28.84 35.82
C GLU A 14 -43.34 27.85 35.87
N ARG A 15 -43.30 27.01 36.92
CA ARG A 15 -42.32 25.92 37.08
C ARG A 15 -42.45 24.81 36.02
N ASN A 16 -43.64 24.60 35.47
CA ASN A 16 -43.86 23.66 34.36
C ASN A 16 -43.27 24.23 33.06
N TRP A 17 -43.52 25.52 32.79
CA TRP A 17 -42.96 26.22 31.63
C TRP A 17 -41.43 26.37 31.66
N ASP A 18 -40.81 26.46 32.85
CA ASP A 18 -39.35 26.36 32.99
C ASP A 18 -38.82 24.95 32.62
N ALA A 19 -39.47 23.90 33.13
CA ALA A 19 -39.05 22.52 32.88
C ALA A 19 -39.16 22.14 31.38
N VAL A 20 -40.21 22.61 30.69
CA VAL A 20 -40.38 22.44 29.24
C VAL A 20 -39.25 23.15 28.47
N ARG A 21 -38.97 24.42 28.77
CA ARG A 21 -37.88 25.18 28.12
C ARG A 21 -36.51 24.52 28.31
N GLN A 22 -36.20 24.02 29.52
CA GLN A 22 -34.96 23.28 29.75
C GLN A 22 -34.87 21.97 28.96
N GLN A 23 -35.98 21.26 28.76
CA GLN A 23 -35.98 20.08 27.87
C GLN A 23 -35.77 20.45 26.41
N GLU A 24 -36.33 21.55 25.93
CA GLU A 24 -36.17 21.99 24.54
C GLU A 24 -34.75 22.45 24.23
N GLN A 25 -34.13 23.23 25.14
CA GLN A 25 -32.72 23.58 25.05
C GLN A 25 -31.83 22.33 24.96
N LYS A 26 -32.06 21.32 25.82
CA LYS A 26 -31.29 20.05 25.78
C LYS A 26 -31.50 19.26 24.49
N LYS A 27 -32.71 19.23 23.92
CA LYS A 27 -32.98 18.60 22.60
C LYS A 27 -32.21 19.30 21.48
N GLN A 28 -32.21 20.64 21.47
CA GLN A 28 -31.44 21.42 20.48
C GLN A 28 -29.93 21.22 20.65
N GLU A 29 -29.42 21.24 21.89
CA GLU A 29 -28.01 21.00 22.20
C GLU A 29 -27.52 19.63 21.69
N ILE A 30 -28.32 18.58 21.89
CA ILE A 30 -28.04 17.22 21.39
C ILE A 30 -28.01 17.20 19.86
N LEU A 31 -29.00 17.81 19.19
CA LEU A 31 -29.04 17.87 17.72
C LEU A 31 -27.86 18.66 17.12
N VAL A 32 -27.46 19.78 17.73
CA VAL A 32 -26.28 20.56 17.31
C VAL A 32 -25.01 19.73 17.48
N LYS A 33 -24.84 19.04 18.62
CA LYS A 33 -23.69 18.14 18.86
C LYS A 33 -23.65 16.99 17.86
N ALA A 34 -24.79 16.39 17.52
CA ALA A 34 -24.89 15.33 16.51
C ALA A 34 -24.53 15.83 15.10
N SER A 35 -25.02 17.00 14.68
CA SER A 35 -24.64 17.61 13.39
C SER A 35 -23.13 17.88 13.33
N GLN A 36 -22.58 18.53 14.35
CA GLN A 36 -21.14 18.81 14.45
C GLN A 36 -20.28 17.54 14.46
N ASN A 37 -20.80 16.42 14.97
CA ASN A 37 -20.09 15.14 14.93
C ASN A 37 -20.15 14.50 13.54
N SER A 38 -21.32 14.47 12.89
CA SER A 38 -21.46 14.02 11.49
C SER A 38 -20.60 14.85 10.53
N GLU A 39 -20.53 16.17 10.68
CA GLU A 39 -19.67 17.05 9.88
C GLU A 39 -18.18 16.69 10.02
N LYS A 40 -17.71 16.42 11.24
CA LYS A 40 -16.33 15.96 11.52
C LYS A 40 -16.06 14.58 10.94
N ILE A 41 -16.98 13.64 11.11
CA ILE A 41 -16.85 12.29 10.55
C ILE A 41 -16.77 12.36 9.02
N ARG A 42 -17.62 13.17 8.36
CA ARG A 42 -17.55 13.42 6.91
C ARG A 42 -16.30 14.18 6.46
N GLN A 43 -15.68 14.98 7.32
CA GLN A 43 -14.35 15.53 7.04
C GLN A 43 -13.29 14.42 7.08
N MET A 44 -13.31 13.55 8.10
CA MET A 44 -12.42 12.41 8.20
C MET A 44 -12.59 11.46 7.00
N VAL A 45 -13.81 11.06 6.62
CA VAL A 45 -14.12 10.24 5.42
C VAL A 45 -13.36 10.75 4.20
N ARG A 46 -13.46 12.06 3.90
CA ARG A 46 -12.82 12.69 2.74
C ARG A 46 -11.29 12.74 2.86
N GLN A 47 -10.75 13.00 4.04
CA GLN A 47 -9.29 12.99 4.29
C GLN A 47 -8.70 11.58 4.21
N THR A 48 -9.44 10.57 4.66
CA THR A 48 -9.04 9.16 4.59
C THR A 48 -9.04 8.67 3.14
N ASP A 49 -10.07 8.96 2.33
CA ASP A 49 -10.03 8.58 0.90
C ASP A 49 -8.94 9.33 0.12
N GLN A 50 -8.70 10.62 0.40
CA GLN A 50 -7.56 11.35 -0.17
C GLN A 50 -6.22 10.68 0.18
N THR A 51 -6.05 10.24 1.42
CA THR A 51 -4.87 9.49 1.86
C THR A 51 -4.77 8.13 1.15
N ARG A 52 -5.92 7.47 0.90
CA ARG A 52 -6.04 6.18 0.21
C ARG A 52 -5.63 6.29 -1.27
N GLN A 53 -6.02 7.36 -1.95
CA GLN A 53 -5.59 7.67 -3.31
C GLN A 53 -4.06 7.88 -3.38
N VAL A 54 -3.50 8.72 -2.51
CA VAL A 54 -2.04 8.97 -2.43
C VAL A 54 -1.26 7.70 -2.08
N ALA A 55 -1.80 6.81 -1.24
CA ALA A 55 -1.19 5.52 -0.93
C ALA A 55 -1.14 4.58 -2.17
N GLY A 56 -2.20 4.58 -2.99
CA GLY A 56 -2.24 3.83 -4.26
C GLY A 56 -1.25 4.36 -5.30
N GLU A 57 -1.12 5.68 -5.44
CA GLU A 57 -0.07 6.30 -6.25
C GLU A 57 1.33 5.93 -5.74
N THR A 58 1.54 5.96 -4.42
CA THR A 58 2.82 5.61 -3.80
C THR A 58 3.18 4.14 -4.02
N LEU A 59 2.23 3.22 -3.90
CA LEU A 59 2.43 1.80 -4.25
C LEU A 59 2.82 1.61 -5.72
N THR A 60 2.21 2.38 -6.63
CA THR A 60 2.55 2.35 -8.06
C THR A 60 3.99 2.81 -8.30
N VAL A 61 4.45 3.85 -7.59
CA VAL A 61 5.85 4.32 -7.65
C VAL A 61 6.81 3.28 -7.05
N LEU A 62 6.45 2.61 -5.95
CA LEU A 62 7.28 1.56 -5.35
C LEU A 62 7.43 0.33 -6.26
N ASP A 63 6.40 -0.07 -7.02
CA ASP A 63 6.54 -1.15 -8.01
C ASP A 63 7.49 -0.75 -9.15
N GLN A 64 7.34 0.46 -9.70
CA GLN A 64 8.24 1.00 -10.73
C GLN A 64 9.70 1.08 -10.23
N GLN A 65 9.92 1.51 -8.99
CA GLN A 65 11.25 1.51 -8.36
C GLN A 65 11.80 0.09 -8.16
N SER A 66 10.94 -0.87 -7.83
CA SER A 66 11.31 -2.29 -7.71
C SER A 66 11.77 -2.87 -9.06
N GLU A 67 11.17 -2.46 -10.17
CA GLU A 67 11.70 -2.79 -11.50
C GLU A 67 13.01 -2.08 -11.83
N GLN A 68 13.14 -0.79 -11.50
CA GLN A 68 14.38 -0.04 -11.74
C GLN A 68 15.57 -0.66 -10.99
N LEU A 69 15.37 -1.11 -9.75
CA LEU A 69 16.38 -1.85 -8.98
C LEU A 69 16.78 -3.17 -9.67
N LYS A 70 15.82 -3.96 -10.18
CA LYS A 70 16.10 -5.18 -10.96
C LYS A 70 16.92 -4.84 -12.22
N ARG A 71 16.57 -3.76 -12.92
CA ARG A 71 17.30 -3.28 -14.12
C ARG A 71 18.73 -2.86 -13.77
N MET A 72 18.95 -2.13 -12.67
CA MET A 72 20.30 -1.73 -12.23
C MET A 72 21.18 -2.92 -11.84
N HIS A 73 20.66 -3.94 -11.13
CA HIS A 73 21.39 -5.19 -10.90
C HIS A 73 21.83 -5.85 -12.21
N GLY A 74 20.93 -5.88 -13.21
CA GLY A 74 21.23 -6.41 -14.55
C GLY A 74 22.26 -5.61 -15.34
N GLU A 75 22.40 -4.29 -15.13
CA GLU A 75 23.51 -3.51 -15.71
C GLU A 75 24.83 -3.80 -14.98
N VAL A 76 24.82 -3.96 -13.65
CA VAL A 76 26.00 -4.35 -12.87
C VAL A 76 26.49 -5.76 -13.27
N ASP A 77 25.59 -6.71 -13.51
CA ASP A 77 25.90 -8.04 -14.08
C ASP A 77 26.68 -7.92 -15.40
N LYS A 78 26.24 -7.03 -16.31
CA LYS A 78 26.92 -6.79 -17.59
C LYS A 78 28.28 -6.14 -17.41
N ILE A 79 28.43 -5.20 -16.48
CA ILE A 79 29.73 -4.56 -16.20
C ILE A 79 30.71 -5.59 -15.62
N GLU A 80 30.28 -6.45 -14.70
CA GLU A 80 31.10 -7.57 -14.21
C GLU A 80 31.52 -8.52 -15.34
N ALA A 81 30.60 -8.89 -16.23
CA ALA A 81 30.90 -9.72 -17.40
C ALA A 81 31.91 -9.06 -18.35
N ASN A 82 31.75 -7.76 -18.63
CA ASN A 82 32.67 -6.98 -19.45
C ASN A 82 34.06 -6.86 -18.80
N LEU A 83 34.12 -6.65 -17.47
CA LEU A 83 35.38 -6.65 -16.72
C LEU A 83 36.05 -8.03 -16.70
N ASN A 84 35.28 -9.13 -16.61
CA ASN A 84 35.81 -10.48 -16.74
C ASN A 84 36.42 -10.74 -18.13
N PHE A 85 35.78 -10.24 -19.20
CA PHE A 85 36.30 -10.33 -20.56
C PHE A 85 37.54 -9.45 -20.78
N ALA A 86 37.53 -8.21 -20.28
CA ALA A 86 38.68 -7.31 -20.31
C ALA A 86 39.87 -7.89 -19.55
N ASP A 87 39.68 -8.38 -18.32
CA ASP A 87 40.73 -9.01 -17.51
C ASP A 87 41.33 -10.25 -18.19
N ARG A 88 40.52 -11.05 -18.90
CA ARG A 88 41.00 -12.19 -19.69
C ARG A 88 41.77 -11.75 -20.93
N THR A 89 41.35 -10.68 -21.59
CA THR A 89 42.00 -10.11 -22.78
C THR A 89 43.34 -9.47 -22.42
N ILE A 90 43.39 -8.71 -21.32
CA ILE A 90 44.61 -8.14 -20.74
C ILE A 90 45.62 -9.23 -20.42
N ARG A 91 45.23 -10.30 -19.72
CA ARG A 91 46.11 -11.47 -19.48
C ARG A 91 46.59 -12.14 -20.76
N GLY A 92 45.75 -12.13 -21.80
CA GLY A 92 46.14 -12.57 -23.15
C GLY A 92 47.22 -11.68 -23.77
N MET A 93 47.09 -10.35 -23.65
CA MET A 93 48.07 -9.38 -24.15
C MET A 93 49.38 -9.40 -23.34
N GLU A 94 49.31 -9.50 -22.00
CA GLU A 94 50.45 -9.73 -21.11
C GLU A 94 51.19 -11.02 -21.52
N SER A 95 50.45 -12.09 -21.83
CA SER A 95 51.00 -13.35 -22.33
C SER A 95 51.60 -13.22 -23.74
N ILE A 96 51.02 -12.43 -24.64
CA ILE A 96 51.58 -12.18 -25.99
C ILE A 96 52.87 -11.36 -25.91
N TRP A 97 52.92 -10.28 -25.13
CA TRP A 97 54.15 -9.50 -24.93
C TRP A 97 55.23 -10.29 -24.18
N GLY A 98 54.83 -11.03 -23.15
CA GLY A 98 55.70 -11.97 -22.44
C GLY A 98 56.25 -13.04 -23.39
N SER A 99 55.41 -13.61 -24.25
CA SER A 99 55.81 -14.60 -25.25
C SER A 99 56.65 -13.99 -26.37
N PHE A 100 56.42 -12.75 -26.83
CA PHE A 100 57.28 -12.08 -27.80
C PHE A 100 58.69 -11.88 -27.23
N LYS A 101 58.78 -11.40 -25.98
CA LYS A 101 60.05 -11.28 -25.26
C LYS A 101 60.72 -12.63 -25.07
N ASN A 102 59.97 -13.67 -24.70
CA ASN A 102 60.53 -15.01 -24.48
C ASN A 102 60.93 -15.70 -25.80
N TYR A 103 60.17 -15.51 -26.89
CA TYR A 103 60.45 -16.06 -28.23
C TYR A 103 61.67 -15.39 -28.89
N MET A 104 61.92 -14.11 -28.59
CA MET A 104 63.22 -13.47 -28.89
C MET A 104 64.37 -13.96 -27.99
N THR A 105 64.11 -14.77 -26.95
CA THR A 105 65.12 -15.19 -25.96
C THR A 105 65.35 -16.71 -25.88
N LYS A 106 64.40 -17.55 -26.33
CA LYS A 106 64.49 -19.02 -26.47
C LYS A 106 63.35 -19.59 -27.34
N GLY A 107 63.65 -20.61 -28.14
CA GLY A 107 62.71 -21.22 -29.10
C GLY A 107 62.08 -22.55 -28.67
N ASN A 108 61.04 -22.97 -29.40
CA ASN A 108 60.14 -24.13 -29.16
C ASN A 108 59.27 -23.97 -27.88
N VAL A 109 58.07 -24.58 -27.73
CA VAL A 109 57.55 -25.89 -28.20
C VAL A 109 56.12 -25.77 -28.79
N LYS A 110 55.56 -26.88 -29.31
CA LYS A 110 54.31 -27.01 -30.08
C LYS A 110 53.00 -27.03 -29.26
N SER A 111 51.89 -26.96 -29.99
CA SER A 111 50.46 -26.91 -29.60
C SER A 111 49.82 -28.21 -29.11
N SER A 112 48.63 -28.10 -28.48
CA SER A 112 47.45 -28.95 -28.80
C SER A 112 46.11 -28.39 -28.28
N ARG A 113 44.98 -28.84 -28.88
CA ARG A 113 43.56 -28.53 -28.54
C ARG A 113 42.63 -29.53 -29.29
N PRO A 114 41.65 -30.19 -28.64
CA PRO A 114 40.18 -29.95 -28.88
C PRO A 114 39.39 -29.96 -27.55
N ARG A 115 38.07 -29.66 -27.39
CA ARG A 115 36.82 -29.49 -28.20
C ARG A 115 35.79 -30.65 -28.12
N ALA A 116 34.69 -30.40 -27.40
CA ALA A 116 33.36 -31.06 -27.32
C ALA A 116 32.50 -30.24 -26.30
N GLU A 117 31.17 -30.02 -26.30
CA GLU A 117 30.00 -30.38 -27.16
C GLU A 117 29.49 -31.85 -27.05
N ALA A 118 28.21 -32.18 -26.80
CA ALA A 118 26.95 -31.42 -26.52
C ALA A 118 25.98 -32.33 -25.66
N GLU A 119 24.64 -32.26 -25.51
CA GLU A 119 23.55 -31.47 -26.15
C GLU A 119 22.25 -31.36 -25.26
N ALA A 120 21.05 -31.71 -25.76
CA ALA A 120 19.68 -31.51 -25.20
C ALA A 120 18.99 -32.87 -24.84
N GLU A 121 17.72 -33.07 -24.42
CA GLU A 121 16.55 -32.28 -23.96
C GLU A 121 15.45 -33.26 -23.43
N LYS A 122 14.43 -32.80 -22.67
CA LYS A 122 12.96 -32.96 -22.96
C LYS A 122 12.01 -32.66 -21.78
N LEU A 123 10.79 -32.27 -22.13
CA LEU A 123 9.65 -31.95 -21.27
C LEU A 123 8.54 -33.02 -21.41
N ASP A 124 7.65 -33.10 -20.41
CA ASP A 124 6.35 -33.78 -20.50
C ASP A 124 5.23 -32.83 -20.04
N GLN A 125 4.01 -33.00 -20.58
CA GLN A 125 2.82 -32.22 -20.23
C GLN A 125 1.60 -33.14 -20.18
N ASN A 126 0.88 -33.12 -19.05
CA ASN A 126 -0.43 -33.76 -18.95
C ASN A 126 -1.52 -32.78 -18.50
N ARG A 127 -2.71 -32.91 -19.08
CA ARG A 127 -3.90 -32.11 -18.76
C ARG A 127 -4.92 -32.98 -18.02
N SER A 128 -5.68 -32.39 -17.11
CA SER A 128 -7.00 -32.90 -16.76
C SER A 128 -7.91 -31.79 -16.27
N ALA A 129 -9.12 -31.72 -16.82
CA ALA A 129 -10.17 -30.81 -16.39
C ALA A 129 -11.20 -31.56 -15.54
N ARG A 130 -11.93 -30.86 -14.66
CA ARG A 130 -13.16 -31.36 -14.04
C ARG A 130 -14.14 -30.22 -13.77
N GLN A 131 -15.42 -30.53 -13.89
CA GLN A 131 -16.54 -29.59 -13.96
C GLN A 131 -17.68 -30.08 -13.05
N SER A 132 -18.24 -29.19 -12.23
CA SER A 132 -19.45 -29.38 -11.42
C SER A 132 -19.87 -28.01 -10.85
N GLY A 133 -21.14 -27.66 -10.59
CA GLY A 133 -22.41 -28.37 -10.82
C GLY A 133 -23.46 -28.02 -9.74
N SER A 134 -24.72 -27.76 -10.13
CA SER A 134 -25.87 -27.28 -9.28
C SER A 134 -25.72 -25.87 -8.65
N THR A 135 -26.71 -24.96 -8.54
CA THR A 135 -28.16 -24.97 -8.18
C THR A 135 -28.41 -24.99 -6.66
N GLY A 136 -29.23 -24.13 -6.02
CA GLY A 136 -29.88 -22.87 -6.45
C GLY A 136 -31.16 -22.47 -5.65
N ARG A 137 -31.43 -21.14 -5.56
CA ARG A 137 -32.71 -20.44 -5.20
C ARG A 137 -33.20 -20.34 -3.73
N ASN A 138 -34.18 -19.43 -3.56
CA ASN A 138 -34.98 -19.02 -2.38
C ASN A 138 -34.21 -18.17 -1.34
N LEU A 139 -34.52 -16.91 -1.01
CA LEU A 139 -35.68 -15.99 -1.20
C LEU A 139 -36.96 -16.29 -0.40
N ALA A 140 -37.48 -15.20 0.21
CA ALA A 140 -38.74 -15.01 0.93
C ALA A 140 -38.82 -15.59 2.36
N ASP A 141 -38.70 -14.71 3.35
CA ASP A 141 -39.79 -14.39 4.29
C ASP A 141 -39.46 -13.08 5.04
N SER A 142 -40.38 -12.41 5.75
CA SER A 142 -41.73 -11.94 5.39
C SER A 142 -42.19 -10.97 6.50
N PHE A 143 -42.87 -9.90 6.10
CA PHE A 143 -43.48 -8.83 6.89
C PHE A 143 -43.81 -9.09 8.38
N ASN A 144 -43.44 -8.14 9.26
CA ASN A 144 -44.23 -7.91 10.49
C ASN A 144 -44.17 -6.48 11.08
N ALA A 145 -45.20 -6.14 11.86
CA ALA A 145 -45.22 -5.14 12.94
C ALA A 145 -44.97 -3.64 12.65
N ARG A 146 -45.54 -3.06 11.57
CA ARG A 146 -45.62 -1.59 11.41
C ARG A 146 -46.79 -0.97 12.21
N ALA A 147 -46.73 -0.98 13.55
CA ALA A 147 -47.89 -0.67 14.38
C ALA A 147 -47.59 0.13 15.69
N ASN A 148 -47.01 1.34 15.61
CA ASN A 148 -47.12 2.32 16.73
C ASN A 148 -46.74 3.77 16.34
N ASN A 149 -47.68 4.54 15.74
CA ASN A 149 -47.44 5.94 15.35
C ASN A 149 -48.71 6.82 15.28
N GLN A 150 -49.25 7.24 16.44
CA GLN A 150 -50.23 8.36 16.49
C GLN A 150 -50.16 9.22 17.78
N GLN A 151 -49.19 8.96 18.65
CA GLN A 151 -48.84 9.82 19.81
C GLN A 151 -47.37 10.28 19.72
N LYS A 152 -46.88 10.42 18.48
CA LYS A 152 -45.47 10.59 18.10
C LYS A 152 -45.38 11.59 16.94
N GLU A 153 -45.59 12.88 17.23
CA GLU A 153 -45.45 13.95 16.23
C GLU A 153 -44.42 14.98 16.68
N TYR A 154 -44.68 15.70 17.77
CA TYR A 154 -43.66 16.58 18.40
C TYR A 154 -42.50 15.81 19.06
N ALA A 155 -42.74 14.55 19.48
CA ALA A 155 -41.71 13.67 20.02
C ALA A 155 -40.98 12.83 18.94
N SER A 156 -41.46 12.84 17.69
CA SER A 156 -40.85 12.08 16.58
C SER A 156 -40.01 12.93 15.64
N ASP A 157 -40.32 14.22 15.46
CA ASP A 157 -39.49 15.10 14.62
C ASP A 157 -38.06 15.20 15.15
N TRP A 158 -37.86 15.58 16.41
CA TRP A 158 -36.51 15.72 16.98
C TRP A 158 -35.79 14.37 17.13
N LYS A 159 -36.50 13.30 17.54
CA LYS A 159 -35.93 11.95 17.65
C LYS A 159 -35.61 11.33 16.30
N GLY A 160 -36.44 11.56 15.29
CA GLY A 160 -36.23 11.07 13.92
C GLY A 160 -35.16 11.86 13.18
N LYS A 161 -34.97 13.14 13.50
CA LYS A 161 -33.80 13.93 13.08
C LYS A 161 -32.53 13.41 13.75
N LEU A 162 -32.55 13.16 15.06
CA LEU A 162 -31.42 12.59 15.78
C LEU A 162 -31.07 11.19 15.26
N GLN A 163 -32.05 10.29 15.16
CA GLN A 163 -31.83 8.95 14.64
C GLN A 163 -31.26 8.99 13.21
N LYS A 164 -31.80 9.82 12.30
CA LYS A 164 -31.20 9.96 10.95
C LYS A 164 -29.76 10.49 10.96
N LEU A 165 -29.38 11.31 11.95
CA LEU A 165 -27.99 11.75 12.13
C LEU A 165 -27.14 10.64 12.73
N GLU A 166 -27.67 9.82 13.65
CA GLU A 166 -26.99 8.66 14.26
C GLU A 166 -26.79 7.55 13.22
N ASP A 167 -27.84 7.15 12.50
CA ASP A 167 -27.80 6.22 11.35
C ASP A 167 -26.74 6.68 10.32
N GLN A 168 -26.70 7.97 10.00
CA GLN A 168 -25.72 8.53 9.07
C GLN A 168 -24.29 8.52 9.63
N GLN A 169 -24.10 8.83 10.91
CA GLN A 169 -22.79 8.75 11.57
C GLN A 169 -22.28 7.31 11.63
N GLU A 170 -23.15 6.33 11.88
CA GLU A 170 -22.77 4.91 11.88
C GLU A 170 -22.31 4.46 10.48
N ASN A 171 -23.04 4.81 9.41
CA ASN A 171 -22.62 4.53 8.04
C ASN A 171 -21.31 5.28 7.66
N ASP A 172 -21.21 6.57 7.97
CA ASP A 172 -20.00 7.38 7.71
C ASP A 172 -18.77 6.83 8.51
N LEU A 173 -18.98 6.22 9.68
CA LEU A 173 -17.94 5.56 10.49
C LEU A 173 -17.58 4.15 9.98
N ASP A 174 -18.54 3.41 9.44
CA ASP A 174 -18.31 2.06 8.89
C ASP A 174 -17.46 2.14 7.61
N ASP A 175 -17.72 3.13 6.75
CA ASP A 175 -16.87 3.40 5.58
C ASP A 175 -15.48 3.94 5.97
N LEU A 176 -15.37 4.74 7.04
CA LEU A 176 -14.07 5.08 7.63
C LEU A 176 -13.30 3.83 8.10
N SER A 177 -13.97 2.92 8.80
CA SER A 177 -13.39 1.66 9.30
C SER A 177 -12.83 0.82 8.14
N ARG A 178 -13.59 0.71 7.04
CA ARG A 178 -13.16 0.03 5.80
C ARG A 178 -11.95 0.70 5.16
N MET A 179 -11.99 2.01 4.93
CA MET A 179 -10.88 2.75 4.30
C MET A 179 -9.60 2.75 5.16
N VAL A 180 -9.73 2.80 6.49
CA VAL A 180 -8.58 2.64 7.41
C VAL A 180 -8.04 1.20 7.37
N GLY A 181 -8.91 0.20 7.17
CA GLY A 181 -8.52 -1.18 6.88
C GLY A 181 -7.71 -1.31 5.58
N GLU A 182 -8.16 -0.68 4.49
CA GLU A 182 -7.42 -0.64 3.22
C GLU A 182 -6.09 0.09 3.34
N LEU A 183 -6.05 1.26 4.01
CA LEU A 183 -4.82 1.99 4.30
C LEU A 183 -3.82 1.16 5.13
N LYS A 184 -4.31 0.37 6.08
CA LYS A 184 -3.48 -0.54 6.89
C LYS A 184 -2.91 -1.69 6.05
N ALA A 185 -3.66 -2.21 5.08
CA ALA A 185 -3.17 -3.21 4.13
C ALA A 185 -2.08 -2.60 3.23
N MET A 186 -2.38 -1.49 2.55
CA MET A 186 -1.44 -0.78 1.69
C MET A 186 -0.17 -0.38 2.43
N GLY A 187 -0.27 0.18 3.65
CA GLY A 187 0.88 0.55 4.46
C GLY A 187 1.77 -0.63 4.88
N LYS A 188 1.18 -1.82 5.08
CA LYS A 188 1.94 -3.06 5.30
C LYS A 188 2.67 -3.49 4.03
N ASP A 189 1.98 -3.48 2.89
CA ASP A 189 2.54 -3.94 1.61
C ASP A 189 3.67 -2.98 1.14
N MET A 190 3.47 -1.67 1.29
CA MET A 190 4.51 -0.63 1.17
C MET A 190 5.71 -0.95 2.07
N GLY A 191 5.48 -1.24 3.36
CA GLY A 191 6.54 -1.56 4.32
C GLY A 191 7.36 -2.80 3.92
N THR A 192 6.71 -3.88 3.48
CA THR A 192 7.42 -5.07 2.98
C THR A 192 8.16 -4.83 1.67
N THR A 193 7.63 -3.97 0.81
CA THR A 193 8.28 -3.56 -0.44
C THR A 193 9.54 -2.74 -0.15
N LEU A 194 9.46 -1.77 0.76
CA LEU A 194 10.59 -0.94 1.19
C LEU A 194 11.71 -1.76 1.86
N ASP A 195 11.38 -2.73 2.71
CA ASP A 195 12.36 -3.65 3.31
C ASP A 195 13.11 -4.48 2.24
N SER A 196 12.38 -5.00 1.25
CA SER A 196 12.94 -5.72 0.10
C SER A 196 13.81 -4.82 -0.79
N GLN A 197 13.37 -3.59 -1.04
CA GLN A 197 14.12 -2.59 -1.81
C GLN A 197 15.41 -2.18 -1.10
N THR A 198 15.37 -1.93 0.21
CA THR A 198 16.55 -1.56 1.02
C THR A 198 17.63 -2.64 0.91
N LYS A 199 17.27 -3.91 1.10
CA LYS A 199 18.17 -5.07 0.94
C LYS A 199 18.65 -5.26 -0.50
N SER A 200 17.91 -4.76 -1.48
CA SER A 200 18.33 -4.74 -2.89
C SER A 200 19.33 -3.61 -3.17
N ILE A 201 19.16 -2.45 -2.55
CA ILE A 201 20.05 -1.28 -2.63
C ILE A 201 21.38 -1.57 -1.94
N GLU A 202 21.37 -2.14 -0.75
CA GLU A 202 22.59 -2.57 -0.02
C GLU A 202 23.47 -3.46 -0.91
N ARG A 203 22.89 -4.55 -1.44
CA ARG A 203 23.57 -5.47 -2.36
C ARG A 203 24.02 -4.82 -3.67
N LEU A 204 23.27 -3.83 -4.16
CA LEU A 204 23.65 -3.09 -5.36
C LEU A 204 24.87 -2.20 -5.08
N SER A 205 24.95 -1.58 -3.90
CA SER A 205 26.11 -0.82 -3.45
C SER A 205 27.35 -1.71 -3.32
N ASP A 206 27.27 -2.80 -2.54
CA ASP A 206 28.37 -3.75 -2.35
C ASP A 206 28.98 -4.23 -3.68
N ARG A 207 28.11 -4.55 -4.65
CA ARG A 207 28.53 -4.98 -5.99
C ARG A 207 29.10 -3.84 -6.82
N THR A 208 28.55 -2.63 -6.72
CA THR A 208 29.04 -1.45 -7.44
C THR A 208 30.44 -1.06 -6.95
N ASP A 209 30.69 -1.09 -5.64
CA ASP A 209 32.01 -0.83 -5.05
C ASP A 209 33.03 -1.92 -5.46
N ALA A 210 32.61 -3.19 -5.50
CA ALA A 210 33.43 -4.28 -6.01
C ALA A 210 33.76 -4.11 -7.50
N VAL A 211 32.79 -3.66 -8.31
CA VAL A 211 32.95 -3.35 -9.74
C VAL A 211 33.90 -2.18 -9.97
N ASP A 212 33.74 -1.06 -9.27
CA ASP A 212 34.64 0.10 -9.41
C ASP A 212 36.07 -0.26 -9.01
N SER A 213 36.23 -0.94 -7.86
CA SER A 213 37.54 -1.43 -7.41
C SER A 213 38.21 -2.36 -8.44
N ARG A 214 37.44 -3.12 -9.22
CA ARG A 214 37.95 -3.93 -10.34
C ARG A 214 38.25 -3.10 -11.59
N LEU A 215 37.37 -2.16 -11.95
CA LEU A 215 37.53 -1.25 -13.09
C LEU A 215 38.80 -0.40 -12.93
N ALA A 216 39.03 0.19 -11.75
CA ALA A 216 40.25 0.92 -11.42
C ALA A 216 41.51 0.05 -11.58
N LYS A 217 41.50 -1.18 -11.05
CA LYS A 217 42.61 -2.15 -11.19
C LYS A 217 42.85 -2.56 -12.65
N SER A 218 41.79 -2.68 -13.45
CA SER A 218 41.88 -3.04 -14.87
C SER A 218 42.43 -1.87 -15.70
N ASN A 219 41.96 -0.64 -15.46
CA ASN A 219 42.47 0.59 -16.06
C ASN A 219 43.98 0.78 -15.78
N ILE A 220 44.44 0.52 -14.55
CA ILE A 220 45.88 0.55 -14.20
C ILE A 220 46.69 -0.49 -15.01
N ARG A 221 46.15 -1.69 -15.26
CA ARG A 221 46.82 -2.68 -16.14
C ARG A 221 46.88 -2.22 -17.58
N VAL A 222 45.76 -1.73 -18.14
CA VAL A 222 45.71 -1.21 -19.52
C VAL A 222 46.71 -0.07 -19.70
N LYS A 223 46.77 0.89 -18.77
CA LYS A 223 47.71 2.01 -18.84
C LYS A 223 49.18 1.55 -18.83
N LYS A 224 49.52 0.48 -18.11
CA LYS A 224 50.86 -0.16 -18.10
C LYS A 224 51.18 -1.00 -19.34
N MET A 225 50.25 -1.18 -20.27
CA MET A 225 50.48 -1.82 -21.57
C MET A 225 50.52 -0.82 -22.74
N LEU A 226 50.18 0.44 -22.49
CA LEU A 226 50.11 1.51 -23.49
C LEU A 226 51.24 2.55 -23.37
N GLY A 227 52.10 2.42 -22.35
CA GLY A 227 53.29 3.24 -22.10
C GLY A 227 54.25 2.54 -21.15
#